data_AF-A0A416MCR8-F1
#
_entry.id   AF-A0A416MCR8-F1
#
_cell.length_a   1.000
_cell.length_b   1.000
_cell.length_c   1.000
_cell.angle_alpha   90.00
_cell.angle_beta   90.00
_cell.angle_gamma   90.00
#
_symmetry.space_group_name_H-M   'P 1'
#
loop_
_entity.id
_entity.type
_entity.pdbx_description
1 polymer ?
#
loop_
_entity_poly.entity_id
_entity_poly.type
_entity_poly.pdbx_seq_one_letter_code
_entity_poly.pdbx_strand_id
1 'polypeptide(L)'
;INYDHFALAELDETGKLLDQKLIRFDLMNKSTGQVTNILGAAVKDIFDWCAEKDKRLIVEDIDLTIKLASRKYGNRKGNHHMTLFAYQRIASSIENQSLKREIAFCKIDPAYTSQMGKFLFMRKYGISIHQAAAYTIGLVGLGLYEKLVPDSRMLNLLKTKEGTVPEFSQETYKNIWARITNTFSGIRKHFFYRSIPYEV
;
A
#
# COMPACT_ATOMS: atom_id res chain seq x y z
N ILE A 1 -0.73 0.46 -5.53
CA ILE A 1 -0.76 0.23 -7.00
C ILE A 1 -0.12 -1.12 -7.31
N ASN A 2 -0.80 -2.02 -8.05
CA ASN A 2 -0.27 -3.34 -8.42
C ASN A 2 -0.23 -3.53 -9.94
N TYR A 3 0.47 -4.57 -10.40
CA TYR A 3 0.71 -4.83 -11.83
C TYR A 3 -0.56 -5.05 -12.66
N ASP A 4 -1.59 -5.64 -12.06
CA ASP A 4 -2.83 -6.09 -12.68
C ASP A 4 -4.08 -5.41 -12.09
N HIS A 5 -3.91 -4.56 -11.08
CA HIS A 5 -5.02 -3.84 -10.48
C HIS A 5 -4.59 -2.64 -9.62
N PHE A 6 -5.53 -1.72 -9.42
CA PHE A 6 -5.51 -0.77 -8.32
C PHE A 6 -6.41 -1.27 -7.19
N ALA A 7 -5.90 -1.22 -5.97
CA ALA A 7 -6.67 -1.44 -4.76
C ALA A 7 -6.95 -0.11 -4.10
N LEU A 8 -8.22 0.13 -3.78
CA LEU A 8 -8.70 1.34 -3.15
C LEU A 8 -9.39 1.00 -1.84
N ALA A 9 -9.22 1.88 -0.86
CA ALA A 9 -9.93 1.84 0.41
C ALA A 9 -10.46 3.23 0.71
N GLU A 10 -11.73 3.32 1.07
CA GLU A 10 -12.37 4.54 1.49
C GLU A 10 -12.31 4.62 3.02
N LEU A 11 -11.83 5.75 3.54
CA LEU A 11 -11.78 6.02 4.96
C LEU A 11 -12.60 7.27 5.30
N ASP A 12 -13.16 7.33 6.50
CA ASP A 12 -13.57 8.60 7.11
C ASP A 12 -12.39 9.29 7.82
N GLU A 13 -12.63 10.49 8.35
CA GLU A 13 -11.66 11.29 9.10
C GLU A 13 -11.14 10.60 10.37
N THR A 14 -11.90 9.66 10.92
CA THR A 14 -11.50 8.86 12.09
C THR A 14 -10.68 7.64 11.70
N GLY A 15 -10.50 7.38 10.40
CA GLY A 15 -9.83 6.21 9.85
C GLY A 15 -10.69 4.94 9.85
N LYS A 16 -12.01 5.03 9.99
CA LYS A 16 -12.91 3.90 9.81
C LYS A 16 -12.91 3.51 8.33
N LEU A 17 -12.81 2.21 8.05
CA LEU A 17 -12.97 1.68 6.70
C LEU A 17 -14.46 1.72 6.32
N LEU A 18 -14.79 2.44 5.24
CA LEU A 18 -16.17 2.58 4.75
C LEU A 18 -16.47 1.69 3.56
N ASP A 19 -15.55 1.62 2.60
CA ASP A 19 -15.74 0.92 1.33
C ASP A 19 -14.38 0.48 0.74
N GLN A 20 -14.43 -0.45 -0.21
CA GLN A 20 -13.27 -0.96 -0.93
C GLN A 20 -13.58 -1.22 -2.38
N LYS A 21 -12.60 -0.95 -3.24
CA LYS A 21 -12.74 -1.18 -4.68
C LYS A 21 -11.46 -1.76 -5.27
N LEU A 22 -11.63 -2.66 -6.23
CA LEU A 22 -10.54 -3.19 -7.05
C LEU A 22 -10.81 -2.83 -8.50
N ILE A 23 -9.91 -2.07 -9.10
CA ILE A 23 -9.95 -1.73 -10.53
C ILE A 23 -8.92 -2.63 -11.22
N ARG A 24 -9.40 -3.68 -11.89
CA ARG A 24 -8.56 -4.69 -12.56
C ARG A 24 -8.23 -4.26 -13.99
N PHE A 25 -7.04 -4.61 -14.44
CA PHE A 25 -6.59 -4.37 -15.81
C PHE A 25 -5.52 -5.40 -16.22
N ASP A 26 -5.37 -5.62 -17.53
CA ASP A 26 -4.37 -6.53 -18.08
C ASP A 26 -3.40 -5.80 -19.01
N LEU A 27 -2.11 -5.86 -18.66
CA LEU A 27 -1.02 -5.24 -19.43
C LEU A 27 -0.22 -6.26 -20.25
N MET A 28 -0.52 -7.55 -20.14
CA MET A 28 0.22 -8.61 -20.82
C MET A 28 0.00 -8.54 -22.33
N ASN A 29 1.09 -8.64 -23.09
CA ASN A 29 1.08 -8.62 -24.56
C ASN A 29 0.39 -7.38 -25.15
N LYS A 30 0.40 -6.25 -24.45
CA LYS A 30 -0.18 -4.97 -24.91
C LYS A 30 0.91 -4.05 -25.45
N SER A 31 0.59 -3.29 -26.50
CA SER A 31 1.46 -2.23 -27.00
C SER A 31 1.54 -1.06 -26.02
N THR A 32 2.52 -0.18 -26.17
CA THR A 32 2.67 1.03 -25.33
C THR A 32 1.44 1.94 -25.39
N GLY A 33 0.84 2.09 -26.56
CA GLY A 33 -0.41 2.83 -26.75
C GLY A 33 -1.60 2.18 -26.02
N GLN A 34 -1.74 0.86 -26.12
CA GLN A 34 -2.78 0.11 -25.40
C GLN A 34 -2.58 0.20 -23.88
N VAL A 35 -1.35 0.02 -23.38
CA VAL A 35 -1.02 0.19 -21.96
C VAL A 35 -1.40 1.59 -21.47
N THR A 36 -1.11 2.62 -22.26
CA THR A 36 -1.45 4.01 -21.92
C THR A 36 -2.96 4.19 -21.80
N ASN A 37 -3.73 3.67 -22.76
CA ASN A 37 -5.20 3.78 -22.75
C ASN A 37 -5.82 3.01 -21.57
N ILE A 38 -5.33 1.79 -21.32
CA ILE A 38 -5.82 0.93 -20.22
C ILE A 38 -5.56 1.60 -18.87
N LEU A 39 -4.34 2.08 -18.62
CA LEU A 39 -3.99 2.73 -17.36
C LEU A 39 -4.70 4.09 -17.21
N GLY A 40 -4.84 4.85 -18.29
CA GLY A 40 -5.58 6.11 -18.29
C GLY A 40 -7.06 5.91 -17.93
N ALA A 41 -7.70 4.89 -18.49
CA ALA A 41 -9.07 4.51 -18.14
C ALA A 41 -9.17 4.05 -16.67
N ALA A 42 -8.26 3.18 -16.21
CA ALA A 42 -8.24 2.73 -14.83
C ALA A 42 -8.03 3.87 -13.82
N VAL A 43 -7.20 4.87 -14.14
CA VAL A 43 -7.03 6.07 -13.30
C VAL A 43 -8.26 6.97 -13.36
N LYS A 44 -8.92 7.10 -14.52
CA LYS A 44 -10.20 7.81 -14.62
C LYS A 44 -11.24 7.20 -13.67
N ASP A 45 -11.31 5.87 -13.59
CA ASP A 45 -12.23 5.16 -12.70
C ASP A 45 -11.92 5.39 -11.21
N ILE A 46 -10.65 5.62 -10.84
CA ILE A 46 -10.28 6.06 -9.48
C ILE A 46 -10.92 7.42 -9.19
N PHE A 47 -10.75 8.38 -10.09
CA PHE A 47 -11.23 9.74 -9.87
C PHE A 47 -12.77 9.86 -9.99
N ASP A 48 -13.41 9.02 -10.81
CA ASP A 48 -14.86 8.88 -10.82
C ASP A 48 -15.35 8.41 -9.43
N TRP A 49 -14.66 7.46 -8.81
CA TRP A 49 -14.99 7.00 -7.45
C TRP A 49 -14.68 8.05 -6.37
N CYS A 50 -13.58 8.79 -6.49
CA CYS A 50 -13.29 9.92 -5.60
C CYS A 50 -14.39 10.99 -5.66
N ALA A 51 -14.88 11.33 -6.87
CA ALA A 51 -15.97 12.28 -7.06
C ALA A 51 -17.28 11.76 -6.46
N GLU A 52 -17.60 10.48 -6.69
CA GLU A 52 -18.79 9.82 -6.13
C GLU A 52 -18.82 9.88 -4.58
N LYS A 53 -17.66 9.72 -3.95
CA LYS A 53 -17.52 9.72 -2.48
C LYS A 53 -17.23 11.09 -1.88
N ASP A 54 -17.12 12.14 -2.70
CA ASP A 54 -16.69 13.49 -2.32
C ASP A 54 -15.37 13.50 -1.52
N LYS A 55 -14.35 12.80 -2.04
CA LYS A 55 -13.07 12.58 -1.36
C LYS A 55 -11.85 12.87 -2.20
N ARG A 56 -10.81 13.32 -1.51
CA ARG A 56 -9.46 13.50 -2.05
C ARG A 56 -8.75 12.16 -2.20
N LEU A 57 -7.73 12.11 -3.06
CA LEU A 57 -6.96 10.89 -3.30
C LEU A 57 -5.65 10.88 -2.48
N ILE A 58 -5.42 9.83 -1.71
CA ILE A 58 -4.10 9.55 -1.10
C ILE A 58 -3.49 8.39 -1.89
N VAL A 59 -2.29 8.59 -2.41
CA VAL A 59 -1.57 7.57 -3.20
C VAL A 59 -0.17 7.38 -2.67
N GLU A 60 0.38 6.17 -2.79
CA GLU A 60 1.79 5.93 -2.50
C GLU A 60 2.71 6.69 -3.47
N ASP A 61 3.78 7.27 -2.93
CA ASP A 61 4.89 7.78 -3.70
C ASP A 61 5.79 6.63 -4.10
N ILE A 62 5.63 6.16 -5.34
CA ILE A 62 6.42 5.04 -5.81
C ILE A 62 7.76 5.58 -6.28
N ASP A 63 8.77 5.49 -5.43
CA ASP A 63 10.14 5.80 -5.82
C ASP A 63 10.60 4.84 -6.92
N LEU A 64 10.63 5.37 -8.14
CA LEU A 64 11.01 4.68 -9.36
C LEU A 64 12.50 4.28 -9.34
N THR A 65 13.32 4.97 -8.55
CA THR A 65 14.76 4.76 -8.39
C THR A 65 15.04 3.45 -7.65
N ILE A 66 14.29 3.17 -6.58
CA ILE A 66 14.39 1.91 -5.82
C ILE A 66 14.00 0.72 -6.71
N LYS A 67 12.96 0.87 -7.54
CA LYS A 67 12.56 -0.18 -8.48
C LYS A 67 13.61 -0.45 -9.56
N LEU A 68 14.32 0.58 -10.03
CA LEU A 68 15.43 0.43 -10.97
C LEU A 68 16.61 -0.35 -10.36
N ALA A 69 16.95 -0.10 -9.09
CA ALA A 69 18.00 -0.84 -8.39
C ALA A 69 17.63 -2.32 -8.17
N SER A 70 16.37 -2.59 -7.77
CA SER A 70 15.87 -3.96 -7.58
C SER A 70 15.81 -4.79 -8.87
N ARG A 71 15.76 -4.15 -10.04
CA ARG A 71 15.78 -4.80 -11.36
C ARG A 71 17.16 -5.34 -11.76
N LYS A 72 18.26 -4.81 -11.20
CA LYS A 72 19.62 -5.28 -11.52
C LYS A 72 19.92 -6.69 -10.99
N TYR A 73 19.17 -7.17 -9.99
CA TYR A 73 19.48 -8.40 -9.25
C TYR A 73 18.34 -9.45 -9.23
N GLY A 74 17.24 -9.26 -9.98
CA GLY A 74 16.06 -10.14 -9.95
C GLY A 74 15.92 -11.05 -11.18
N ASN A 75 15.67 -12.35 -10.96
CA ASN A 75 15.34 -13.32 -12.01
C ASN A 75 14.09 -12.91 -12.82
N ARG A 76 14.18 -12.95 -14.16
CA ARG A 76 13.12 -12.53 -15.12
C ARG A 76 11.84 -13.40 -15.13
N LYS A 77 11.84 -14.57 -14.47
CA LYS A 77 10.75 -15.55 -14.54
C LYS A 77 10.01 -15.64 -13.20
N GLY A 78 8.90 -14.92 -13.06
CA GLY A 78 7.93 -15.14 -11.97
C GLY A 78 7.27 -13.89 -11.40
N ASN A 79 7.91 -12.73 -11.50
CA ASN A 79 7.39 -11.48 -10.92
C ASN A 79 6.92 -10.54 -12.04
N HIS A 80 5.63 -10.59 -12.38
CA HIS A 80 5.00 -9.57 -13.21
C HIS A 80 4.94 -8.27 -12.41
N HIS A 81 5.98 -7.45 -12.57
CA HIS A 81 6.07 -6.14 -11.97
C HIS A 81 5.70 -5.07 -12.99
N MET A 82 5.00 -4.05 -12.52
CA MET A 82 4.68 -2.86 -13.29
C MET A 82 5.96 -2.24 -13.87
N THR A 83 5.91 -1.89 -15.16
CA THR A 83 7.06 -1.30 -15.85
C THR A 83 7.26 0.15 -15.43
N LEU A 84 8.49 0.67 -15.57
CA LEU A 84 8.77 2.09 -15.34
C LEU A 84 7.87 2.98 -16.21
N PHE A 85 7.70 2.60 -17.48
CA PHE A 85 6.80 3.26 -18.40
C PHE A 85 5.36 3.31 -17.87
N ALA A 86 4.82 2.17 -17.42
CA ALA A 86 3.48 2.10 -16.88
C ALA A 86 3.30 2.96 -15.62
N TYR A 87 4.30 3.00 -14.73
CA TYR A 87 4.27 3.90 -13.58
C TYR A 87 4.25 5.38 -13.97
N GLN A 88 5.09 5.79 -14.92
CA GLN A 88 5.10 7.16 -15.42
C GLN A 88 3.73 7.53 -16.02
N ARG A 89 3.09 6.61 -16.76
CA ARG A 89 1.74 6.82 -17.29
C ARG A 89 0.70 7.00 -16.18
N ILE A 90 0.77 6.20 -15.11
CA ILE A 90 -0.12 6.34 -13.96
C ILE A 90 0.07 7.70 -13.28
N ALA A 91 1.32 8.09 -12.99
CA ALA A 91 1.61 9.36 -12.34
C ALA A 91 1.09 10.56 -13.15
N SER A 92 1.43 10.63 -14.43
CA SER A 92 0.92 11.70 -15.30
C SER A 92 -0.61 11.67 -15.45
N SER A 93 -1.22 10.49 -15.47
CA SER A 93 -2.68 10.37 -15.53
C SER A 93 -3.35 10.86 -14.25
N ILE A 94 -2.75 10.63 -13.07
CA ILE A 94 -3.26 11.14 -11.79
C ILE A 94 -3.21 12.66 -11.78
N GLU A 95 -2.08 13.25 -12.17
CA GLU A 95 -1.91 14.70 -12.26
C GLU A 95 -2.95 15.33 -13.21
N ASN A 96 -3.12 14.76 -14.39
CA ASN A 96 -4.11 15.24 -15.37
C ASN A 96 -5.55 15.12 -14.88
N GLN A 97 -5.93 14.01 -14.24
CA GLN A 97 -7.29 13.83 -13.71
C GLN A 97 -7.55 14.74 -12.51
N SER A 98 -6.55 14.96 -11.66
CA SER A 98 -6.63 15.90 -10.54
C SER A 98 -6.94 17.31 -11.02
N LEU A 99 -6.19 17.81 -12.02
CA LEU A 99 -6.43 19.12 -12.61
C LEU A 99 -7.80 19.21 -13.29
N LYS A 100 -8.18 18.18 -14.07
CA LYS A 100 -9.43 18.17 -14.84
C LYS A 100 -10.68 18.18 -13.95
N ARG A 101 -10.62 17.55 -12.77
CA ARG A 101 -11.77 17.35 -11.88
C ARG A 101 -11.71 18.19 -10.62
N GLU A 102 -10.65 18.95 -10.44
CA GLU A 102 -10.39 19.75 -9.23
C GLU A 102 -10.36 18.90 -7.94
N ILE A 103 -9.97 17.62 -8.06
CA ILE A 103 -9.80 16.71 -6.92
C ILE A 103 -8.33 16.69 -6.53
N ALA A 104 -8.03 17.23 -5.36
CA ALA A 104 -6.68 17.22 -4.81
C ALA A 104 -6.21 15.78 -4.50
N PHE A 105 -4.90 15.55 -4.66
CA PHE A 105 -4.25 14.33 -4.22
C PHE A 105 -2.95 14.61 -3.46
N CYS A 106 -2.54 13.69 -2.60
CA CYS A 106 -1.22 13.72 -1.97
C CYS A 106 -0.50 12.38 -2.15
N LYS A 107 0.83 12.46 -2.19
CA LYS A 107 1.72 11.30 -2.24
C LYS A 107 2.29 11.04 -0.85
N ILE A 108 2.33 9.79 -0.42
CA ILE A 108 2.91 9.39 0.88
C ILE A 108 3.98 8.32 0.68
N ASP A 109 5.00 8.30 1.55
CA ASP A 109 6.04 7.27 1.50
C ASP A 109 5.44 5.86 1.73
N PRO A 110 5.58 4.92 0.77
CA PRO A 110 5.03 3.58 0.88
C PRO A 110 5.74 2.68 1.90
N ALA A 111 6.82 3.14 2.54
CA ALA A 111 7.63 2.35 3.46
C ALA A 111 6.77 1.54 4.44
N TYR A 112 6.92 0.21 4.36
CA TYR A 112 6.25 -0.77 5.21
C TYR A 112 4.71 -0.79 5.17
N THR A 113 4.03 0.00 4.33
CA THR A 113 2.55 0.05 4.24
C THR A 113 1.91 -1.32 3.97
N SER A 114 2.52 -2.10 3.07
CA SER A 114 2.07 -3.47 2.81
C SER A 114 2.30 -4.41 3.98
N GLN A 115 3.36 -4.20 4.77
CA GLN A 115 3.65 -5.01 5.95
C GLN A 115 2.69 -4.65 7.08
N MET A 116 2.59 -3.36 7.43
CA MET A 116 1.58 -2.83 8.36
C MET A 116 0.18 -3.36 8.05
N GLY A 117 -0.27 -3.21 6.80
CA GLY A 117 -1.58 -3.72 6.39
C GLY A 117 -1.73 -5.23 6.56
N LYS A 118 -0.68 -5.98 6.22
CA LYS A 118 -0.65 -7.45 6.38
C LYS A 118 -0.84 -7.88 7.83
N PHE A 119 -0.14 -7.26 8.77
CA PHE A 119 -0.22 -7.62 10.19
C PHE A 119 -1.47 -7.09 10.88
N LEU A 120 -1.90 -5.87 10.55
CA LEU A 120 -2.96 -5.19 11.31
C LEU A 120 -4.36 -5.42 10.76
N PHE A 121 -4.51 -5.52 9.43
CA PHE A 121 -5.81 -5.28 8.80
C PHE A 121 -6.31 -6.44 7.94
N MET A 122 -5.43 -7.33 7.45
CA MET A 122 -5.87 -8.50 6.69
C MET A 122 -6.86 -9.38 7.47
N ARG A 123 -6.48 -9.83 8.67
CA ARG A 123 -7.39 -10.61 9.54
C ARG A 123 -8.57 -9.77 10.02
N LYS A 124 -8.33 -8.54 10.44
CA LYS A 124 -9.35 -7.66 11.05
C LYS A 124 -10.54 -7.44 10.12
N TYR A 125 -10.29 -7.26 8.83
CA TYR A 125 -11.33 -6.98 7.84
C TYR A 125 -11.59 -8.13 6.87
N GLY A 126 -10.81 -9.22 6.92
CA GLY A 126 -10.93 -10.34 5.97
C GLY A 126 -10.53 -9.96 4.54
N ILE A 127 -9.58 -9.03 4.38
CA ILE A 127 -9.25 -8.41 3.09
C ILE A 127 -7.89 -8.83 2.57
N SER A 128 -7.68 -8.65 1.26
CA SER A 128 -6.39 -8.93 0.63
C SER A 128 -5.28 -8.00 1.14
N ILE A 129 -4.02 -8.43 1.01
CA ILE A 129 -2.87 -7.58 1.33
C ILE A 129 -2.87 -6.24 0.58
N HIS A 130 -3.38 -6.22 -0.65
CA HIS A 130 -3.40 -5.01 -1.48
C HIS A 130 -4.43 -4.00 -0.98
N GLN A 131 -5.62 -4.47 -0.56
CA GLN A 131 -6.62 -3.64 0.09
C GLN A 131 -6.16 -3.18 1.47
N ALA A 132 -5.52 -4.06 2.24
CA ALA A 132 -4.96 -3.71 3.53
C ALA A 132 -3.84 -2.65 3.41
N ALA A 133 -3.01 -2.74 2.37
CA ALA A 133 -2.00 -1.73 2.06
C ALA A 133 -2.64 -0.39 1.65
N ALA A 134 -3.68 -0.41 0.82
CA ALA A 134 -4.43 0.79 0.44
C ALA A 134 -5.06 1.48 1.65
N TYR A 135 -5.67 0.72 2.56
CA TYR A 135 -6.20 1.24 3.81
C TYR A 135 -5.10 1.84 4.70
N THR A 136 -3.95 1.18 4.79
CA THR A 136 -2.78 1.68 5.55
C THR A 136 -2.25 3.00 4.97
N ILE A 137 -2.17 3.11 3.63
CA ILE A 137 -1.80 4.36 2.94
C ILE A 137 -2.75 5.49 3.35
N GLY A 138 -4.06 5.22 3.39
CA GLY A 138 -5.06 6.16 3.88
C GLY A 138 -4.80 6.63 5.31
N LEU A 139 -4.53 5.71 6.23
CA LEU A 139 -4.21 6.05 7.63
C LEU A 139 -2.95 6.92 7.76
N VAL A 140 -1.88 6.59 7.01
CA VAL A 140 -0.65 7.38 7.00
C VAL A 140 -0.90 8.79 6.44
N GLY A 141 -1.67 8.90 5.35
CA GLY A 141 -1.99 10.21 4.76
C GLY A 141 -2.94 11.06 5.61
N LEU A 142 -3.71 10.45 6.50
CA LEU A 142 -4.53 11.13 7.52
C LEU A 142 -3.76 11.42 8.82
N GLY A 143 -2.52 10.92 8.98
CA GLY A 143 -1.73 11.09 10.20
C GLY A 143 -2.21 10.24 11.39
N LEU A 144 -3.01 9.20 11.15
CA LEU A 144 -3.61 8.35 12.19
C LEU A 144 -2.66 7.21 12.61
N TYR A 145 -1.48 7.57 13.12
CA TYR A 145 -0.43 6.63 13.48
C TYR A 145 -0.81 5.74 14.68
N GLU A 146 -1.70 6.18 15.56
CA GLU A 146 -2.21 5.39 16.68
C GLU A 146 -2.91 4.10 16.24
N LYS A 147 -3.41 4.04 15.00
CA LYS A 147 -3.97 2.80 14.41
C LYS A 147 -2.94 1.89 13.77
N LEU A 148 -1.69 2.34 13.67
CA LEU A 148 -0.57 1.60 13.10
C LEU A 148 0.31 0.93 14.17
N VAL A 149 -0.13 0.97 15.43
CA VAL A 149 0.57 0.36 16.56
C VAL A 149 0.53 -1.17 16.43
N PRO A 150 1.69 -1.86 16.46
CA PRO A 150 1.75 -3.32 16.46
C PRO A 150 1.16 -3.93 17.73
N ASP A 151 0.78 -5.21 17.66
CA ASP A 151 0.38 -5.98 18.84
C ASP A 151 1.50 -5.96 19.91
N SER A 152 1.13 -5.79 21.18
CA SER A 152 2.08 -5.69 22.30
C SER A 152 3.00 -6.91 22.39
N ARG A 153 2.53 -8.10 22.01
CA ARG A 153 3.35 -9.32 21.94
C ARG A 153 4.45 -9.20 20.90
N MET A 154 4.17 -8.55 19.77
CA MET A 154 5.18 -8.29 18.74
C MET A 154 6.19 -7.24 19.22
N LEU A 155 5.73 -6.17 19.85
CA LEU A 155 6.61 -5.14 20.41
C LEU A 155 7.55 -5.69 21.48
N ASN A 156 7.06 -6.62 22.32
CA ASN A 156 7.87 -7.29 23.34
C ASN A 156 9.02 -8.12 22.77
N LEU A 157 8.90 -8.62 21.53
CA LEU A 157 9.99 -9.32 20.84
C LEU A 157 11.07 -8.37 20.30
N LEU A 158 10.82 -7.05 20.34
CA LEU A 158 11.71 -6.00 19.86
C LEU A 158 12.40 -5.23 20.99
N LYS A 159 12.42 -5.78 22.22
CA LYS A 159 13.15 -5.16 23.33
C LYS A 159 14.61 -4.88 22.97
N THR A 160 15.16 -3.77 23.47
CA THR A 160 16.59 -3.48 23.34
C THR A 160 17.42 -4.42 24.22
N LYS A 161 18.75 -4.32 24.14
CA LYS A 161 19.64 -5.06 25.05
C LYS A 161 19.39 -4.69 26.52
N GLU A 162 18.94 -3.47 26.81
CA GLU A 162 18.53 -3.05 28.16
C GLU A 162 17.11 -3.52 28.55
N GLY A 163 16.40 -4.24 27.68
CA GLY A 163 15.06 -4.75 27.96
C GLY A 163 13.91 -3.76 27.70
N THR A 164 14.21 -2.57 27.17
CA THR A 164 13.23 -1.51 26.92
C THR A 164 12.43 -1.77 25.65
N VAL A 165 11.10 -1.61 25.72
CA VAL A 165 10.22 -1.68 24.54
C VAL A 165 10.32 -0.37 23.75
N PRO A 166 10.51 -0.40 22.42
CA PRO A 166 10.55 0.82 21.61
C PRO A 166 9.25 1.62 21.72
N GLU A 167 9.36 2.93 21.93
CA GLU A 167 8.23 3.86 21.90
C GLU A 167 7.72 4.06 20.47
N PHE A 168 6.41 3.94 20.28
CA PHE A 168 5.77 4.09 18.98
C PHE A 168 5.27 5.53 18.79
N SER A 169 5.78 6.21 17.77
CA SER A 169 5.37 7.55 17.35
C SER A 169 5.42 7.70 15.82
N GLN A 170 5.01 8.87 15.31
CA GLN A 170 5.13 9.23 13.90
C GLN A 170 6.59 9.20 13.40
N GLU A 171 7.56 9.47 14.27
CA GLU A 171 8.99 9.47 13.93
C GLU A 171 9.57 8.05 13.95
N THR A 172 9.07 7.19 14.85
CA THR A 172 9.66 5.87 15.09
C THR A 172 8.96 4.72 14.38
N TYR A 173 7.71 4.88 13.92
CA TYR A 173 6.90 3.75 13.41
C TYR A 173 7.60 2.98 12.28
N LYS A 174 8.27 3.68 11.34
CA LYS A 174 8.97 3.02 10.23
C LYS A 174 10.08 2.10 10.72
N ASN A 175 10.86 2.55 11.71
CA ASN A 175 11.94 1.75 12.30
C ASN A 175 11.39 0.53 13.05
N ILE A 176 10.28 0.68 13.77
CA ILE A 176 9.61 -0.43 14.46
C ILE A 176 9.10 -1.45 13.43
N TRP A 177 8.40 -0.99 12.39
CA TRP A 177 7.87 -1.87 11.35
C TRP A 177 8.95 -2.52 10.49
N ALA A 178 10.11 -1.88 10.30
CA ALA A 178 11.28 -2.49 9.70
C ALA A 178 11.74 -3.73 10.50
N ARG A 179 11.89 -3.56 11.82
CA ARG A 179 12.32 -4.64 12.72
C ARG A 179 11.32 -5.78 12.73
N ILE A 180 10.02 -5.48 12.85
CA ILE A 180 8.94 -6.47 12.76
C ILE A 180 9.00 -7.24 11.46
N THR A 181 9.11 -6.53 10.34
CA THR A 181 9.15 -7.16 9.01
C THR A 181 10.31 -8.16 8.91
N ASN A 182 11.47 -7.81 9.45
CA ASN A 182 12.64 -8.68 9.47
C ASN A 182 12.45 -9.89 10.39
N THR A 183 11.96 -9.68 11.62
CA THR A 183 11.71 -10.73 12.61
C THR A 183 10.72 -11.79 12.09
N PHE A 184 9.71 -11.37 11.33
CA PHE A 184 8.62 -12.23 10.85
C PHE A 184 8.71 -12.54 9.34
N SER A 185 9.88 -12.37 8.73
CA SER A 185 10.10 -12.53 7.29
C SER A 185 9.83 -13.97 6.78
N GLY A 186 9.97 -14.98 7.64
CA GLY A 186 9.73 -16.39 7.30
C GLY A 186 8.26 -16.82 7.26
N ILE A 187 7.32 -15.98 7.69
CA ILE A 187 5.90 -16.35 7.79
C ILE A 187 5.21 -16.27 6.43
N ARG A 188 4.55 -17.36 6.03
CA ARG A 188 3.77 -17.41 4.77
C ARG A 188 2.54 -16.50 4.86
N LYS A 189 2.21 -15.85 3.73
CA LYS A 189 1.13 -14.86 3.62
C LYS A 189 -0.22 -15.29 4.22
N HIS A 190 -0.62 -16.56 4.07
CA HIS A 190 -1.93 -17.03 4.54
C HIS A 190 -2.02 -17.17 6.07
N PHE A 191 -0.89 -17.26 6.79
CA PHE A 191 -0.91 -17.30 8.26
C PHE A 191 -1.32 -15.95 8.85
N PHE A 192 -1.18 -14.85 8.11
CA PHE A 192 -1.61 -13.52 8.58
C PHE A 192 -3.13 -13.35 8.73
N TYR A 193 -3.93 -14.34 8.30
CA TYR A 193 -5.35 -14.42 8.63
C TYR A 193 -5.62 -15.10 10.00
N ARG A 194 -4.62 -15.72 10.64
CA ARG A 194 -4.72 -16.40 11.93
C ARG A 194 -4.38 -15.46 13.10
N SER A 195 -4.78 -15.84 14.31
CA SER A 195 -4.36 -15.14 15.53
C SER A 195 -2.86 -15.28 15.78
N ILE A 196 -2.26 -14.27 16.42
CA ILE A 196 -0.92 -14.37 17.01
C ILE A 196 -1.02 -15.23 18.29
N PRO A 197 -0.01 -16.07 18.63
CA PRO A 197 1.17 -16.36 17.82
C PRO A 197 0.76 -17.09 16.54
N TYR A 198 1.42 -16.78 15.42
CA TYR A 198 1.17 -17.49 14.16
C TYR A 198 1.66 -18.93 14.35
N GLU A 199 0.76 -19.81 14.81
CA GLU A 199 1.03 -21.23 15.03
C GLU A 199 1.49 -21.83 13.71
N VAL A 200 2.72 -22.35 13.70
CA VAL A 200 3.35 -23.10 12.61
C VAL A 200 2.87 -24.54 12.67
#